data_AF-A0A0M6XUG0-F1
#
_entry.id   AF-A0A0M6XUG0-F1
#
_cell.length_a   1.000
_cell.length_b   1.000
_cell.length_c   1.000
_cell.angle_alpha   90.00
_cell.angle_beta   90.00
_cell.angle_gamma   90.00
#
_symmetry.space_group_name_H-M   'P 1'
#
loop_
_entity.id
_entity.type
_entity.pdbx_description
1 polymer ?
#
loop_
_entity_poly.entity_id
_entity_poly.type
_entity_poly.pdbx_seq_one_letter_code
_entity_poly.pdbx_strand_id
1 'polypeptide(L)'
;MLSLDLTNAPRWHDLAPGVRVQLRPLTTALMVATRSDPAVEAVPEEASDEERAVAFATALARRAVLAWDGIGDADGNPIDPSPEAIDALLDVWPIFEAFQLTYVSKGLLLEQEKNDSALSPTGPSAGASDTATPAKRRAKTARRG
;
A
#
# COMPACT_ATOMS: atom_id res chain seq x y z
N MET A 1 13.40 -11.49 -1.51
CA MET A 1 14.50 -10.94 -0.68
C MET A 1 14.45 -9.44 -0.83
N LEU A 2 14.17 -8.73 0.27
CA LEU A 2 13.97 -7.29 0.24
C LEU A 2 15.30 -6.54 0.07
N SER A 3 15.37 -5.64 -0.92
CA SER A 3 16.50 -4.71 -1.09
C SER A 3 16.16 -3.38 -0.40
N LEU A 4 17.08 -2.88 0.42
CA LEU A 4 16.92 -1.62 1.13
C LEU A 4 17.72 -0.52 0.43
N ASP A 5 17.02 0.52 -0.04
CA ASP A 5 17.64 1.74 -0.52
C ASP A 5 17.84 2.72 0.64
N LEU A 6 19.09 2.89 1.06
CA LEU A 6 19.44 3.77 2.18
C LEU A 6 19.65 5.23 1.75
N THR A 7 19.62 5.53 0.45
CA THR A 7 19.87 6.90 -0.04
C THR A 7 18.67 7.81 0.17
N ASN A 8 17.46 7.24 0.21
CA ASN A 8 16.19 7.96 0.22
C ASN A 8 16.12 9.06 -0.87
N ALA A 9 16.83 8.84 -1.99
CA ALA A 9 16.92 9.81 -3.06
C ALA A 9 15.64 9.81 -3.94
N PRO A 10 15.17 10.96 -4.43
CA PRO A 10 14.07 11.01 -5.38
C PRO A 10 14.37 10.24 -6.67
N ARG A 11 13.33 9.63 -7.25
CA ARG A 11 13.43 8.79 -8.46
C ARG A 11 12.44 9.26 -9.52
N TRP A 12 12.82 9.10 -10.78
CA TRP A 12 11.92 9.34 -11.91
C TRP A 12 11.04 8.11 -12.14
N HIS A 13 9.75 8.36 -12.37
CA HIS A 13 8.74 7.36 -12.68
C HIS A 13 8.00 7.77 -13.95
N ASP A 14 7.94 6.87 -14.93
CA ASP A 14 7.19 7.09 -16.16
C ASP A 14 5.70 6.80 -15.91
N LEU A 15 4.83 7.74 -16.30
CA LEU A 15 3.37 7.59 -16.19
C LEU A 15 2.72 7.33 -17.55
N ALA A 16 3.28 7.90 -18.61
CA ALA A 16 2.87 7.68 -19.99
C ALA A 16 4.05 7.94 -20.94
N PRO A 17 3.98 7.55 -22.23
CA PRO A 17 5.02 7.89 -23.20
C PRO A 17 5.29 9.41 -23.22
N GLY A 18 6.52 9.79 -22.88
CA GLY A 18 6.93 11.19 -22.82
C GLY A 18 6.54 11.94 -21.54
N VAL A 19 5.81 11.30 -20.60
CA VAL A 19 5.39 11.92 -19.33
C VAL A 19 6.00 11.17 -18.15
N ARG A 20 6.81 11.87 -17.35
CA ARG A 20 7.44 11.31 -16.15
C ARG A 20 7.43 12.29 -14.99
N VAL A 21 7.40 11.75 -13.79
CA VAL A 21 7.40 12.52 -12.53
C VAL A 21 8.58 12.09 -11.66
N GLN A 22 9.22 13.05 -11.00
CA GLN A 22 10.23 12.78 -9.99
C GLN A 22 9.57 12.75 -8.61
N LEU A 23 9.62 11.60 -7.96
CA LEU A 23 8.93 11.34 -6.70
C LEU A 23 9.92 11.11 -5.56
N ARG A 24 9.57 11.61 -4.37
CA ARG A 24 10.20 11.20 -3.11
C ARG A 24 10.00 9.69 -2.90
N PRO A 25 10.90 8.97 -2.23
CA PRO A 25 10.64 7.58 -1.88
C PRO A 25 9.42 7.44 -0.97
N LEU A 26 8.67 6.36 -1.16
CA LEU A 26 7.45 6.08 -0.39
C LEU A 26 7.80 5.57 1.01
N THR A 27 8.18 6.49 1.89
CA THR A 27 8.53 6.17 3.28
C THR A 27 7.30 6.03 4.16
N THR A 28 7.42 5.32 5.29
CA THR A 28 6.36 5.25 6.30
C THR A 28 5.94 6.63 6.79
N ALA A 29 6.88 7.56 6.96
CA ALA A 29 6.57 8.93 7.37
C ALA A 29 5.70 9.66 6.33
N LEU A 30 5.99 9.48 5.04
CA LEU A 30 5.19 10.05 3.95
C LEU A 30 3.77 9.46 3.92
N MET A 31 3.64 8.15 4.10
CA MET A 31 2.34 7.48 4.17
C MET A 31 1.51 7.96 5.37
N VAL A 32 2.12 8.05 6.56
CA VAL A 32 1.44 8.55 7.76
C VAL A 32 1.01 10.01 7.58
N ALA A 33 1.91 10.86 7.07
CA ALA A 33 1.60 12.26 6.81
C ALA A 33 0.49 12.46 5.76
N THR A 34 0.32 11.50 4.85
CA THR A 34 -0.76 11.50 3.86
C THR A 34 -2.09 11.07 4.50
N ARG A 35 -2.08 10.04 5.37
CA ARG A 35 -3.29 9.58 6.08
C ARG A 35 -3.88 10.66 6.99
N SER A 36 -3.04 11.53 7.55
CA SER A 36 -3.45 12.68 8.36
C SER A 36 -3.67 13.96 7.55
N ASP A 37 -3.78 13.88 6.23
CA ASP A 37 -4.13 15.04 5.42
C ASP A 37 -5.60 15.44 5.67
N PRO A 38 -5.90 16.72 5.91
CA PRO A 38 -7.29 17.15 6.12
C PRO A 38 -8.25 16.79 4.99
N ALA A 39 -7.80 16.79 3.73
CA ALA A 39 -8.62 16.38 2.59
C ALA A 39 -8.89 14.87 2.57
N VAL A 40 -8.00 14.07 3.15
CA VAL A 40 -8.20 12.62 3.33
C VAL A 40 -9.12 12.36 4.53
N GLU A 41 -8.93 13.08 5.63
CA GLU A 41 -9.80 12.98 6.82
C GLU A 41 -11.23 13.47 6.57
N ALA A 42 -11.40 14.43 5.66
CA ALA A 42 -12.70 14.98 5.31
C ALA A 42 -13.53 14.08 4.37
N VAL A 43 -12.98 12.96 3.87
CA VAL A 43 -13.74 12.03 3.02
C VAL A 43 -14.84 11.36 3.85
N PRO A 44 -16.11 11.41 3.44
CA PRO A 44 -17.20 10.77 4.17
C PRO A 44 -17.01 9.26 4.34
N GLU A 45 -17.52 8.70 5.43
CA GLU A 45 -17.45 7.25 5.69
C GLU A 45 -18.21 6.46 4.61
N GLU A 46 -19.31 7.02 4.12
CA GLU A 46 -20.16 6.46 3.06
C GLU A 46 -19.59 6.63 1.64
N ALA A 47 -18.46 7.31 1.47
CA ALA A 47 -17.82 7.44 0.17
C ALA A 47 -17.47 6.06 -0.41
N SER A 48 -17.38 5.99 -1.72
CA SER A 48 -16.85 4.79 -2.40
C SER A 48 -15.36 4.59 -2.09
N ASP A 49 -14.88 3.37 -2.29
CA ASP A 49 -13.44 3.09 -2.20
C ASP A 49 -12.65 3.87 -3.24
N GLU A 50 -13.24 4.14 -4.41
CA GLU A 50 -12.64 4.95 -5.47
C GLU A 50 -12.47 6.41 -5.04
N GLU A 51 -13.49 7.04 -4.46
CA GLU A 51 -13.40 8.42 -3.96
C GLU A 51 -12.34 8.55 -2.86
N ARG A 52 -12.26 7.58 -1.94
CA ARG A 52 -11.19 7.51 -0.94
C ARG A 52 -9.81 7.35 -1.57
N ALA A 53 -9.68 6.48 -2.58
CA ALA A 53 -8.43 6.24 -3.26
C ALA A 53 -7.95 7.49 -4.00
N VAL A 54 -8.85 8.21 -4.67
CA VAL A 54 -8.54 9.49 -5.34
C VAL A 54 -8.05 10.52 -4.32
N ALA A 55 -8.81 10.75 -3.24
CA ALA A 55 -8.40 11.71 -2.20
C ALA A 55 -7.02 11.38 -1.62
N PHE A 56 -6.77 10.10 -1.32
CA PHE A 56 -5.48 9.64 -0.80
C PHE A 56 -4.34 9.82 -1.81
N ALA A 57 -4.56 9.44 -3.07
CA ALA A 57 -3.57 9.56 -4.13
C ALA A 57 -3.18 11.01 -4.39
N THR A 58 -4.16 11.91 -4.42
CA THR A 58 -3.96 13.34 -4.63
C THR A 58 -3.15 13.93 -3.48
N ALA A 59 -3.54 13.64 -2.23
CA ALA A 59 -2.79 14.08 -1.06
C ALA A 59 -1.35 13.54 -1.05
N LEU A 60 -1.15 12.30 -1.49
CA LEU A 60 0.17 11.69 -1.59
C LEU A 60 1.02 12.37 -2.67
N ALA A 61 0.47 12.56 -3.88
CA ALA A 61 1.16 13.16 -5.01
C ALA A 61 1.62 14.58 -4.70
N ARG A 62 0.75 15.39 -4.08
CA ARG A 62 1.10 16.76 -3.64
C ARG A 62 2.30 16.81 -2.69
N ARG A 63 2.57 15.73 -1.93
CA ARG A 63 3.75 15.62 -1.04
C ARG A 63 4.96 15.00 -1.71
N ALA A 64 4.73 14.13 -2.70
CA ALA A 64 5.73 13.27 -3.30
C ALA A 64 6.39 13.88 -4.54
N VAL A 65 5.62 14.59 -5.36
CA VAL A 65 6.11 15.17 -6.62
C VAL A 65 7.07 16.32 -6.34
N LEU A 66 8.25 16.26 -6.96
CA LEU A 66 9.29 17.28 -6.87
C LEU A 66 9.54 17.98 -8.20
N ALA A 67 9.42 17.25 -9.30
CA ALA A 67 9.62 17.73 -10.67
C ALA A 67 8.85 16.81 -11.62
N TRP A 68 8.66 17.26 -12.86
CA TRP A 68 8.13 16.41 -13.92
C TRP A 68 8.70 16.82 -15.28
N ASP A 69 8.43 16.00 -16.29
CA ASP A 69 8.80 16.25 -17.68
C ASP A 69 7.66 15.79 -18.60
N GLY A 70 7.47 16.50 -19.72
CA GLY A 70 6.39 16.26 -20.67
C GLY A 70 5.00 16.76 -20.26
N ILE A 71 4.92 17.64 -19.26
CA ILE A 71 3.67 18.25 -18.80
C ILE A 71 3.71 19.75 -19.09
N GLY A 72 2.66 20.24 -19.76
CA GLY A 72 2.51 21.63 -20.13
C GLY A 72 1.09 22.15 -19.94
N ASP A 73 0.94 23.46 -20.05
CA ASP A 73 -0.36 24.14 -20.03
C ASP A 73 -1.14 23.92 -21.33
N ALA A 74 -2.30 24.58 -21.45
CA ALA A 74 -3.16 24.51 -22.62
C ALA A 74 -2.50 25.02 -23.92
N ASP A 75 -1.46 25.86 -23.81
CA ASP A 75 -0.69 26.40 -24.93
C ASP A 75 0.54 25.52 -25.25
N GLY A 76 0.76 24.45 -24.47
CA GLY A 76 1.89 23.53 -24.61
C GLY A 76 3.18 24.04 -23.99
N ASN A 77 3.15 25.10 -23.19
CA ASN A 77 4.33 25.56 -22.46
C ASN A 77 4.57 24.65 -21.26
N PRO A 78 5.82 24.23 -20.99
CA PRO A 78 6.15 23.49 -19.78
C PRO A 78 5.73 24.27 -18.53
N ILE A 79 5.07 23.58 -17.61
CA ILE A 79 4.69 24.13 -16.31
C ILE A 79 5.49 23.45 -15.21
N ASP A 80 5.68 24.11 -14.07
CA ASP A 80 6.24 23.47 -12.88
C ASP A 80 5.13 22.79 -12.05
N PRO A 81 5.46 21.76 -11.25
CA PRO A 81 4.49 21.16 -10.34
C PRO A 81 3.94 22.18 -9.33
N SER A 82 2.62 22.35 -9.32
CA SER A 82 1.86 23.06 -8.28
C SER A 82 0.75 22.15 -7.74
N PRO A 83 0.15 22.44 -6.57
CA PRO A 83 -1.00 21.67 -6.08
C PRO A 83 -2.10 21.55 -7.13
N GLU A 84 -2.45 22.64 -7.81
CA GLU A 84 -3.51 22.69 -8.82
C GLU A 84 -3.13 21.88 -10.06
N ALA A 85 -1.87 21.96 -10.49
CA ALA A 85 -1.39 21.22 -11.64
C ALA A 85 -1.26 19.71 -11.35
N ILE A 86 -0.92 19.33 -10.12
CA ILE A 86 -0.90 17.93 -9.66
C ILE A 86 -2.32 17.37 -9.62
N ASP A 87 -3.30 18.14 -9.15
CA ASP A 87 -4.71 17.71 -9.17
C ASP A 87 -5.16 17.48 -10.62
N ALA A 88 -4.93 18.45 -11.50
CA ALA A 88 -5.31 18.33 -12.91
C ALA A 88 -4.61 17.14 -13.60
N LEU A 89 -3.37 16.83 -13.24
CA LEU A 89 -2.66 15.65 -13.74
C LEU A 89 -3.34 14.35 -13.30
N LEU A 90 -3.78 14.28 -12.04
CA LEU A 90 -4.44 13.10 -11.49
C LEU A 90 -5.92 12.98 -11.84
N ASP A 91 -6.56 14.05 -12.31
CA ASP A 91 -7.90 13.98 -12.89
C ASP A 91 -7.89 13.25 -14.25
N VAL A 92 -6.72 13.07 -14.87
CA VAL A 92 -6.57 12.24 -16.06
C VAL A 92 -6.51 10.77 -15.67
N TRP A 93 -7.63 10.07 -15.86
CA TRP A 93 -7.81 8.69 -15.40
C TRP A 93 -6.64 7.72 -15.72
N PRO A 94 -6.13 7.62 -16.98
CA PRO A 94 -4.99 6.75 -17.26
C PRO A 94 -3.71 7.11 -16.50
N ILE A 95 -3.50 8.40 -16.21
CA ILE A 95 -2.34 8.87 -15.44
C ILE A 95 -2.51 8.54 -13.97
N PHE A 96 -3.72 8.70 -13.42
CA PHE A 96 -4.05 8.27 -12.07
C PHE A 96 -3.77 6.77 -11.88
N GLU A 97 -4.24 5.92 -12.79
CA GLU A 97 -3.99 4.48 -12.74
C GLU A 97 -2.49 4.16 -12.80
N ALA A 98 -1.75 4.81 -13.71
CA ALA A 98 -0.30 4.66 -13.82
C ALA A 98 0.42 5.09 -12.54
N PHE A 99 0.00 6.20 -11.92
CA PHE A 99 0.56 6.68 -10.65
C PHE A 99 0.30 5.68 -9.51
N GLN A 100 -0.93 5.18 -9.39
CA GLN A 100 -1.27 4.14 -8.41
C GLN A 100 -0.39 2.90 -8.59
N LEU A 101 -0.28 2.39 -9.82
CA LEU A 101 0.48 1.17 -10.09
C LEU A 101 1.99 1.35 -9.87
N THR A 102 2.57 2.46 -10.33
CA THR A 102 4.02 2.66 -10.35
C THR A 102 4.59 3.15 -9.03
N TYR A 103 3.81 3.87 -8.23
CA TYR A 103 4.27 4.51 -7.01
C TYR A 103 3.62 3.94 -5.74
N VAL A 104 2.31 3.71 -5.74
CA VAL A 104 1.56 3.25 -4.56
C VAL A 104 1.64 1.72 -4.41
N SER A 105 1.31 0.98 -5.47
CA SER A 105 1.30 -0.49 -5.46
C SER A 105 2.69 -1.09 -5.27
N LYS A 106 3.76 -0.47 -5.80
CA LYS A 106 5.14 -0.93 -5.53
C LYS A 106 5.57 -0.74 -4.06
N GLY A 107 5.02 0.25 -3.36
CA GLY A 107 5.21 0.40 -1.92
C GLY A 107 4.45 -0.63 -1.08
N LEU A 108 3.30 -1.08 -1.56
CA LEU A 108 2.42 -2.06 -0.90
C LEU A 108 2.71 -3.52 -1.32
N LEU A 109 3.41 -3.77 -2.43
CA LEU A 109 3.83 -5.10 -2.88
C LEU A 109 4.74 -5.81 -1.86
N LEU A 110 5.42 -5.06 -0.98
CA LEU A 110 6.11 -5.63 0.18
C LEU A 110 5.17 -6.38 1.14
N GLU A 111 3.91 -5.94 1.25
CA GLU A 111 2.89 -6.61 2.06
C GLU A 111 2.35 -7.88 1.38
N GLN A 112 2.50 -8.01 0.05
CA GLN A 112 2.04 -9.19 -0.69
C GLN A 112 3.04 -10.36 -0.69
N GLU A 113 4.34 -10.12 -0.48
CA GLU A 113 5.31 -11.21 -0.23
C GLU A 113 5.00 -12.00 1.08
N LYS A 114 4.11 -11.49 1.94
CA LYS A 114 3.56 -12.23 3.09
C LYS A 114 2.30 -13.06 2.78
N ASN A 115 1.61 -12.81 1.66
CA ASN A 115 0.31 -13.41 1.34
C ASN A 115 0.37 -14.52 0.27
N ASP A 116 1.51 -14.75 -0.37
CA ASP A 116 1.71 -15.89 -1.29
C ASP A 116 2.04 -17.22 -0.58
N SER A 117 2.05 -17.26 0.76
CA SER A 117 1.84 -18.51 1.48
C SER A 117 0.34 -18.81 1.50
N ALA A 118 -0.11 -19.45 0.42
CA ALA A 118 -1.45 -19.97 0.23
C ALA A 118 -2.09 -20.53 1.52
N LEU A 119 -3.25 -19.99 1.91
CA LEU A 119 -4.28 -20.84 2.50
C LEU A 119 -4.92 -21.63 1.36
N SER A 120 -4.34 -22.78 1.04
CA SER A 120 -5.07 -23.81 0.31
C SER A 120 -6.39 -24.06 1.04
N PRO A 121 -7.54 -24.11 0.34
CA PRO A 121 -8.75 -24.66 0.92
C PRO A 121 -8.55 -26.18 1.02
N THR A 122 -8.03 -26.64 2.15
CA THR A 122 -8.18 -28.04 2.56
C THR A 122 -9.05 -28.07 3.81
N GLY A 123 -10.36 -27.95 3.63
CA GLY A 123 -11.27 -28.88 4.30
C GLY A 123 -11.49 -30.05 3.34
N PRO A 124 -11.55 -31.32 3.79
CA PRO A 124 -12.11 -31.73 5.08
C PRO A 124 -11.24 -32.75 5.82
N SER A 125 -11.04 -32.60 7.13
CA SER A 125 -10.78 -33.79 7.93
C SER A 125 -11.52 -33.70 9.24
N ALA A 126 -12.24 -34.78 9.49
CA ALA A 126 -13.04 -35.10 10.65
C ALA A 126 -12.37 -34.65 11.95
N GLY A 127 -13.22 -34.25 12.91
CA GLY A 127 -12.80 -33.88 14.25
C GLY A 127 -11.75 -34.83 14.81
N ALA A 128 -10.64 -34.26 15.27
CA ALA A 128 -9.64 -34.98 16.03
C ALA A 128 -10.36 -35.61 17.23
N SER A 129 -10.54 -36.94 17.15
CA SER A 129 -11.02 -37.72 18.27
C SER A 129 -9.86 -37.88 19.23
N ASP A 130 -10.06 -37.45 20.47
CA ASP A 130 -9.11 -37.64 21.57
C ASP A 130 -8.71 -39.13 21.64
N THR A 131 -7.43 -39.42 21.40
CA THR A 131 -6.86 -40.78 21.44
C THR A 131 -6.32 -41.15 22.82
N ALA A 132 -6.52 -40.28 23.82
CA ALA A 132 -6.08 -40.54 25.18
C ALA A 132 -7.17 -41.25 25.99
N THR A 133 -7.03 -42.57 26.15
CA THR A 133 -7.83 -43.32 27.12
C THR A 133 -7.47 -42.89 28.55
N PRO A 134 -8.43 -42.51 29.42
CA PRO A 134 -8.13 -42.16 30.80
C PRO A 134 -7.56 -43.35 31.58
N ALA A 135 -6.45 -43.15 32.30
CA ALA A 135 -5.80 -44.18 33.09
C ALA A 135 -6.72 -44.73 34.20
N LYS A 136 -6.98 -46.05 34.19
CA LYS A 136 -7.75 -46.73 35.23
C LYS A 136 -6.84 -47.03 36.43
N ARG A 137 -7.06 -46.28 37.53
CA ARG A 137 -6.53 -46.41 38.90
C ARG A 137 -5.15 -45.83 39.23
N ARG A 138 -5.11 -45.16 40.38
CA ARG A 138 -3.90 -44.80 41.14
C ARG A 138 -3.34 -46.04 41.85
N ALA A 139 -2.03 -46.22 41.82
CA ALA A 139 -1.33 -47.26 42.57
C ALA A 139 -1.45 -47.02 44.09
N LYS A 140 -1.61 -48.12 44.85
CA LYS A 140 -1.74 -48.07 46.30
C LYS A 140 -0.34 -48.08 46.93
N THR A 141 -0.04 -47.09 47.76
CA THR A 141 1.25 -46.97 48.47
C THR A 141 1.45 -48.11 49.47
N ALA A 142 2.66 -48.68 49.51
CA ALA A 142 3.04 -49.72 50.46
C ALA A 142 3.12 -49.17 51.90
N ARG A 143 2.68 -49.96 52.89
CA ARG A 143 2.88 -49.67 54.32
C ARG A 143 4.30 -50.10 54.72
N ARG A 144 5.03 -49.19 55.37
CA ARG A 144 6.30 -49.52 56.05
C ARG A 144 6.00 -50.28 57.35
N GLY A 145 6.64 -51.43 57.51
CA GLY A 145 6.78 -52.21 58.73
C GLY A 145 8.07 -52.97 58.62
#